data_AF-A0A6S7FWP1-F1
#
_entry.id   AF-A0A6S7FWP1-F1
#
_cell.length_a   1.000
_cell.length_b   1.000
_cell.length_c   1.000
_cell.angle_alpha   90.00
_cell.angle_beta   90.00
_cell.angle_gamma   90.00
#
_symmetry.space_group_name_H-M   'P 1'
#
loop_
_entity.id
_entity.type
_entity.pdbx_description
1 polymer ?
#
loop_
_entity_poly.entity_id
_entity_poly.type
_entity_poly.pdbx_seq_one_letter_code
_entity_poly.pdbx_strand_id
1 'polypeptide(L)'
;MTSVRRNVPSNAGQKPGQKQRKPRGRGHSRNEGEHAQRTPTSSKSSNSHNLRWLAETRAYICYGCKKALRVRPHIPPVPYDVVLTRKEMHMYKNRSGELTYSIKLEPVFYHLRKSCVLKKNENFTKKDITIGSEDLNKLCDQHKDHIRHEFGLVVN
;
A
#
# COMPACT_ATOMS: atom_id res chain seq x y z
N MET A 1 13.58 -55.70 27.09
CA MET A 1 13.38 -54.24 27.10
C MET A 1 12.05 -53.91 26.43
N THR A 2 11.03 -53.62 27.22
CA THR A 2 9.65 -53.35 26.80
C THR A 2 9.48 -51.91 26.33
N SER A 3 9.06 -51.69 25.08
CA SER A 3 8.77 -50.35 24.53
C SER A 3 7.25 -50.11 24.52
N VAL A 4 6.81 -49.18 25.35
CA VAL A 4 5.40 -48.76 25.49
C VAL A 4 5.07 -47.76 24.37
N ARG A 5 4.28 -48.17 23.38
CA ARG A 5 3.68 -47.25 22.40
C ARG A 5 2.55 -46.45 23.08
N ARG A 6 2.75 -45.14 23.26
CA ARG A 6 1.71 -44.23 23.75
C ARG A 6 0.68 -43.97 22.64
N ASN A 7 -0.53 -44.47 22.83
CA ASN A 7 -1.70 -44.10 22.04
C ASN A 7 -2.16 -42.68 22.44
N VAL A 8 -1.97 -41.70 21.56
CA VAL A 8 -2.54 -40.36 21.74
C VAL A 8 -3.93 -40.35 21.11
N PRO A 9 -5.01 -40.07 21.86
CA PRO A 9 -6.35 -40.02 21.30
C PRO A 9 -6.53 -38.79 20.40
N SER A 10 -7.10 -39.01 19.21
CA SER A 10 -7.21 -38.03 18.11
C SER A 10 -8.09 -36.80 18.36
N ASN A 11 -8.63 -36.61 19.57
CA ASN A 11 -9.66 -35.60 19.86
C ASN A 11 -9.28 -34.63 21.00
N ALA A 12 -8.00 -34.48 21.33
CA ALA A 12 -7.55 -33.46 22.27
C ALA A 12 -7.80 -32.04 21.68
N GLY A 13 -8.67 -31.25 22.33
CA GLY A 13 -8.82 -29.81 22.06
C GLY A 13 -10.17 -29.32 21.54
N GLN A 14 -11.20 -30.18 21.40
CA GLN A 14 -12.53 -29.71 20.98
C GLN A 14 -13.34 -29.17 22.18
N LYS A 15 -13.73 -27.89 22.10
CA LYS A 15 -14.67 -27.27 23.03
C LYS A 15 -16.08 -27.83 22.81
N PRO A 16 -16.90 -28.01 23.87
CA PRO A 16 -18.26 -28.51 23.71
C PRO A 16 -19.08 -27.57 22.82
N GLY A 17 -19.71 -28.12 21.76
CA GLY A 17 -20.64 -27.41 20.87
C GLY A 17 -20.20 -27.20 19.41
N GLN A 18 -18.97 -27.55 19.01
CA GLN A 18 -18.57 -27.45 17.59
C GLN A 18 -19.05 -28.66 16.77
N LYS A 19 -19.99 -28.44 15.83
CA LYS A 19 -20.37 -29.42 14.81
C LYS A 19 -19.21 -29.63 13.81
N GLN A 20 -18.83 -30.88 13.57
CA GLN A 20 -17.84 -31.27 12.56
C GLN A 20 -18.26 -30.81 11.15
N ARG A 21 -17.39 -30.08 10.44
CA ARG A 21 -17.61 -29.72 9.03
C ARG A 21 -17.28 -30.93 8.15
N LYS A 22 -18.28 -31.52 7.51
CA LYS A 22 -18.10 -32.62 6.54
C LYS A 22 -17.32 -32.12 5.30
N PRO A 23 -16.30 -32.85 4.82
CA PRO A 23 -15.67 -32.56 3.54
C PRO A 23 -16.54 -33.10 2.39
N ARG A 24 -16.98 -32.19 1.50
CA ARG A 24 -17.46 -32.49 0.14
C ARG A 24 -16.48 -31.76 -0.78
N GLY A 25 -15.92 -32.27 -1.87
CA GLY A 25 -16.05 -33.50 -2.66
C GLY A 25 -15.07 -33.30 -3.84
N ARG A 26 -14.76 -34.39 -4.54
CA ARG A 26 -13.63 -34.54 -5.47
C ARG A 26 -13.67 -33.63 -6.72
N GLY A 27 -12.47 -33.25 -7.18
CA GLY A 27 -12.05 -33.35 -8.57
C GLY A 27 -12.63 -32.36 -9.59
N HIS A 28 -11.88 -31.29 -9.86
CA HIS A 28 -11.81 -30.76 -11.22
C HIS A 28 -10.33 -30.55 -11.57
N SER A 29 -9.90 -31.22 -12.63
CA SER A 29 -8.54 -31.16 -13.19
C SER A 29 -8.10 -29.71 -13.38
N ARG A 30 -6.94 -29.34 -12.84
CA ARG A 30 -6.28 -28.08 -13.18
C ARG A 30 -5.69 -28.25 -14.57
N ASN A 31 -6.24 -27.51 -15.54
CA ASN A 31 -5.59 -27.36 -16.83
C ASN A 31 -4.35 -26.48 -16.61
N GLU A 32 -3.17 -27.11 -16.62
CA GLU A 32 -1.86 -26.45 -16.59
C GLU A 32 -1.58 -25.86 -17.99
N GLY A 33 -2.32 -24.83 -18.35
CA GLY A 33 -2.05 -24.00 -19.52
C GLY A 33 -1.16 -22.82 -19.14
N GLU A 34 0.11 -22.90 -19.53
CA GLU A 34 1.10 -21.81 -19.64
C GLU A 34 1.08 -20.74 -18.54
N HIS A 35 2.02 -20.89 -17.61
CA HIS A 35 2.54 -19.75 -16.84
C HIS A 35 3.33 -18.84 -17.78
N ALA A 36 2.62 -18.09 -18.63
CA ALA A 36 3.22 -16.97 -19.32
C ALA A 36 3.74 -16.03 -18.23
N GLN A 37 5.06 -15.94 -18.10
CA GLN A 37 5.71 -14.83 -17.42
C GLN A 37 5.27 -13.56 -18.14
N ARG A 38 4.17 -12.98 -17.67
CA ARG A 38 3.72 -11.67 -18.13
C ARG A 38 4.71 -10.68 -17.55
N THR A 39 5.73 -10.38 -18.35
CA THR A 39 6.50 -9.16 -18.18
C THR A 39 5.50 -8.02 -18.05
N PRO A 40 5.67 -7.11 -17.07
CA PRO A 40 4.74 -6.01 -16.91
C PRO A 40 4.73 -5.22 -18.21
N THR A 41 3.61 -5.29 -18.94
CA THR A 41 3.34 -4.38 -20.04
C THR A 41 3.49 -2.99 -19.46
N SER A 42 4.51 -2.28 -19.92
CA SER A 42 4.77 -0.87 -19.63
C SER A 42 3.61 -0.03 -20.18
N SER A 43 2.43 -0.16 -19.59
CA SER A 43 1.52 0.98 -19.55
C SER A 43 2.33 2.04 -18.82
N LYS A 44 2.64 3.16 -19.48
CA LYS A 44 3.29 4.32 -18.88
C LYS A 44 2.55 4.66 -17.58
N SER A 45 2.92 4.05 -16.47
CA SER A 45 2.51 4.50 -15.16
C SER A 45 3.21 5.82 -15.08
N SER A 46 2.46 6.91 -15.25
CA SER A 46 2.99 8.23 -14.97
C SER A 46 3.56 8.12 -13.56
N ASN A 47 4.89 8.09 -13.45
CA ASN A 47 5.60 7.95 -12.18
C ASN A 47 5.45 9.22 -11.32
N SER A 48 4.43 10.01 -11.62
CA SER A 48 4.11 11.27 -11.01
C SER A 48 3.48 11.07 -9.65
N HIS A 49 3.95 11.91 -8.74
CA HIS A 49 3.41 12.14 -7.43
C HIS A 49 2.39 13.26 -7.56
N ASN A 50 1.14 12.94 -7.27
CA ASN A 50 0.05 13.90 -7.31
C ASN A 50 -0.25 14.40 -5.91
N LEU A 51 -0.78 15.61 -5.82
CA LEU A 51 -1.25 16.17 -4.57
C LEU A 51 -2.64 15.59 -4.23
N ARG A 52 -2.92 15.35 -2.95
CA ARG A 52 -4.26 14.94 -2.51
C ARG A 52 -4.55 15.44 -1.10
N TRP A 53 -5.78 15.90 -0.88
CA TRP A 53 -6.28 16.32 0.43
C TRP A 53 -6.55 15.11 1.32
N LEU A 54 -6.07 15.13 2.56
CA LEU A 54 -6.29 14.04 3.52
C LEU A 54 -7.78 13.82 3.80
N ALA A 55 -8.59 14.88 3.76
CA ALA A 55 -10.04 14.83 3.93
C ALA A 55 -10.72 13.87 2.94
N GLU A 56 -10.22 13.81 1.71
CA GLU A 56 -10.79 13.00 0.63
C GLU A 56 -10.27 11.56 0.61
N THR A 57 -9.28 11.25 1.45
CA THR A 57 -8.60 9.96 1.44
C THR A 57 -8.94 9.13 2.67
N ARG A 58 -8.64 7.83 2.59
CA ARG A 58 -8.60 6.92 3.74
C ARG A 58 -7.17 6.69 4.23
N ALA A 59 -6.22 7.56 3.87
CA ALA A 59 -4.82 7.42 4.26
C ALA A 59 -4.63 7.70 5.75
N TYR A 60 -3.77 6.92 6.40
CA TYR A 60 -3.42 7.08 7.83
C TYR A 60 -1.93 6.96 8.10
N ILE A 61 -1.20 6.20 7.29
CA ILE A 61 0.23 5.93 7.49
C ILE A 61 0.99 6.37 6.25
N CYS A 62 2.08 7.09 6.47
CA CYS A 62 3.00 7.49 5.42
C CYS A 62 3.78 6.26 4.95
N TYR A 63 3.75 6.00 3.65
CA TYR A 63 4.43 4.86 3.06
C TYR A 63 5.97 4.97 3.18
N GLY A 64 6.50 6.19 3.13
CA GLY A 64 7.92 6.48 3.27
C GLY A 64 8.46 6.29 4.69
N CYS A 65 7.95 7.07 5.64
CA CYS A 65 8.50 7.11 7.00
C CYS A 65 7.78 6.19 8.01
N LYS A 66 6.67 5.54 7.60
CA LYS A 66 5.82 4.68 8.44
C LYS A 66 5.17 5.36 9.66
N LYS A 67 5.29 6.69 9.77
CA LYS A 67 4.58 7.49 10.80
C LYS A 67 3.17 7.86 10.34
N ALA A 68 2.33 8.27 11.28
CA ALA A 68 0.96 8.68 11.01
C ALA A 68 0.91 9.94 10.12
N LEU A 69 0.03 9.91 9.11
CA LEU A 69 -0.40 11.08 8.33
C LEU A 69 -1.44 11.89 9.09
N ARG A 70 -2.31 11.19 9.83
CA ARG A 70 -3.36 11.78 10.67
C ARG A 70 -3.76 10.81 11.78
N VAL A 71 -4.36 11.34 12.83
CA VAL A 71 -4.89 10.56 13.97
C VAL A 71 -6.41 10.68 13.93
N ARG A 72 -7.13 9.55 13.88
CA ARG A 72 -8.61 9.59 13.85
C ARG A 72 -9.17 10.31 15.10
N PRO A 73 -10.22 11.12 14.95
CA PRO A 73 -10.92 11.52 13.72
C PRO A 73 -10.31 12.75 13.01
N HIS A 74 -9.22 13.31 13.53
CA HIS A 74 -8.70 14.61 13.17
C HIS A 74 -7.83 14.60 11.91
N ILE A 75 -7.91 15.69 11.15
CA ILE A 75 -7.00 16.01 10.05
C ILE A 75 -5.98 17.01 10.62
N PRO A 76 -4.68 16.88 10.32
CA PRO A 76 -3.69 17.87 10.73
C PRO A 76 -4.04 19.25 10.20
N PRO A 77 -3.58 20.34 10.84
CA PRO A 77 -3.74 21.67 10.28
C PRO A 77 -2.85 21.85 9.03
N VAL A 78 -3.17 22.88 8.25
CA VAL A 78 -2.33 23.39 7.16
C VAL A 78 -0.88 23.58 7.65
N PRO A 79 0.15 23.20 6.86
CA PRO A 79 0.11 22.64 5.49
C PRO A 79 0.09 21.09 5.45
N TYR A 80 -0.19 20.43 6.57
CA TYR A 80 -0.06 18.98 6.73
C TYR A 80 -1.36 18.21 6.52
N ASP A 81 -2.45 18.89 6.17
CA ASP A 81 -3.72 18.35 5.66
C ASP A 81 -3.63 17.85 4.21
N VAL A 82 -2.47 18.02 3.57
CA VAL A 82 -2.18 17.60 2.21
C VAL A 82 -1.09 16.52 2.19
N VAL A 83 -1.22 15.57 1.26
CA VAL A 83 -0.26 14.47 1.03
C VAL A 83 0.13 14.33 -0.43
N LEU A 84 1.27 13.70 -0.67
CA LEU A 84 1.64 13.22 -2.00
C LEU A 84 1.14 11.79 -2.19
N THR A 85 0.62 11.48 -3.37
CA THR A 85 0.14 10.15 -3.74
C THR A 85 0.72 9.68 -5.06
N ARG A 86 1.03 8.39 -5.15
CA ARG A 86 1.42 7.72 -6.40
C ARG A 86 0.73 6.37 -6.48
N LYS A 87 0.52 5.88 -7.70
CA LYS A 87 0.04 4.53 -7.96
C LYS A 87 1.24 3.57 -8.05
N GLU A 88 1.32 2.61 -7.14
CA GLU A 88 2.41 1.62 -7.09
C GLU A 88 1.85 0.18 -7.01
N MET A 89 2.59 -0.80 -7.53
CA MET A 89 2.29 -2.22 -7.33
C MET A 89 2.84 -2.64 -5.96
N HIS A 90 2.02 -3.27 -5.14
CA HIS A 90 2.46 -3.75 -3.82
C HIS A 90 3.19 -5.09 -3.96
N MET A 91 4.44 -5.15 -3.50
CA MET A 91 5.18 -6.42 -3.37
C MET A 91 4.77 -7.16 -2.08
N TYR A 92 4.42 -8.43 -2.18
CA TYR A 92 4.03 -9.28 -1.05
C TYR A 92 4.54 -10.72 -1.22
N LYS A 93 4.56 -11.50 -0.15
CA LYS A 93 4.86 -12.94 -0.24
C LYS A 93 3.61 -13.74 -0.56
N ASN A 94 3.64 -14.56 -1.60
CA ASN A 94 2.55 -15.48 -1.92
C ASN A 94 2.49 -16.62 -0.89
N ARG A 95 1.48 -17.51 -1.01
CA ARG A 95 1.33 -18.67 -0.10
C ARG A 95 2.52 -19.65 -0.16
N SER A 96 3.27 -19.64 -1.25
CA SER A 96 4.48 -20.44 -1.45
C SER A 96 5.73 -19.78 -0.84
N GLY A 97 5.61 -18.54 -0.33
CA GLY A 97 6.71 -17.78 0.26
C GLY A 97 7.51 -16.92 -0.72
N GLU A 98 7.20 -16.98 -2.01
CA GLU A 98 7.86 -16.21 -3.06
C GLU A 98 7.38 -14.76 -3.08
N LEU A 99 8.28 -13.83 -3.38
CA LEU A 99 7.93 -12.42 -3.57
C LEU A 99 7.21 -12.26 -4.91
N THR A 100 6.01 -11.70 -4.86
CA THR A 100 5.18 -11.39 -6.02
C THR A 100 4.62 -9.97 -5.90
N TYR A 101 4.02 -9.45 -6.96
CA TYR A 101 3.42 -8.13 -7.00
C TYR A 101 1.89 -8.20 -7.14
N SER A 102 1.21 -7.21 -6.58
CA SER A 102 -0.22 -7.00 -6.83
C SER A 102 -0.45 -6.73 -8.31
N ILE A 103 -1.47 -7.39 -8.88
CA ILE A 103 -1.92 -7.14 -10.26
C ILE A 103 -2.43 -5.70 -10.41
N LYS A 104 -2.98 -5.12 -9.34
CA LYS A 104 -3.57 -3.78 -9.35
C LYS A 104 -2.59 -2.77 -8.74
N LEU A 105 -2.48 -1.63 -9.42
CA LEU A 105 -1.84 -0.44 -8.87
C LEU A 105 -2.72 0.14 -7.75
N GLU A 106 -2.13 0.34 -6.58
CA GLU A 106 -2.80 0.94 -5.43
C GLU A 106 -2.19 2.32 -5.11
N PRO A 107 -3.01 3.27 -4.60
CA PRO A 107 -2.49 4.56 -4.18
C PRO A 107 -1.68 4.41 -2.88
N VAL A 108 -0.42 4.81 -2.93
CA VAL A 108 0.44 4.98 -1.75
C VAL A 108 0.56 6.46 -1.41
N PHE A 109 0.56 6.76 -0.11
CA PHE A 109 0.53 8.13 0.39
C PHE A 109 1.80 8.46 1.17
N TYR A 110 2.33 9.65 0.98
CA TYR A 110 3.50 10.18 1.65
C TYR A 110 3.14 11.49 2.34
N HIS A 111 3.80 11.80 3.46
CA HIS A 111 3.80 13.19 3.95
C HIS A 111 4.29 14.11 2.84
N LEU A 112 3.85 15.37 2.87
CA LEU A 112 4.32 16.42 1.98
C LEU A 112 5.76 16.86 2.33
N ARG A 113 6.69 15.89 2.37
CA ARG A 113 8.11 16.07 2.71
C ARG A 113 8.98 15.29 1.75
N LYS A 114 10.03 15.91 1.22
CA LYS A 114 10.94 15.26 0.26
C LYS A 114 11.61 14.01 0.84
N SER A 115 12.01 14.08 2.11
CA SER A 115 12.61 12.96 2.84
C SER A 115 11.71 11.73 2.93
N CYS A 116 10.38 11.90 2.92
CA CYS A 116 9.45 10.77 2.97
C CYS A 116 9.40 10.05 1.62
N VAL A 117 9.41 10.79 0.51
CA VAL A 117 9.37 10.20 -0.83
C VAL A 117 10.69 9.49 -1.16
N LEU A 118 11.83 10.11 -0.85
CA LEU A 118 13.16 9.56 -1.13
C LEU A 118 13.43 8.22 -0.45
N LYS A 119 12.80 7.94 0.71
CA LYS A 119 12.91 6.64 1.39
C LYS A 119 12.44 5.44 0.57
N LYS A 120 11.61 5.68 -0.45
CA LYS A 120 11.07 4.65 -1.33
C LYS A 120 11.37 4.88 -2.81
N ASN A 121 11.72 6.11 -3.16
CA ASN A 121 12.00 6.54 -4.52
C ASN A 121 13.28 7.37 -4.53
N GLU A 122 14.44 6.71 -4.58
CA GLU A 122 15.76 7.38 -4.47
C GLU A 122 16.00 8.38 -5.61
N ASN A 123 15.50 8.08 -6.81
CA ASN A 123 15.62 8.93 -7.99
C ASN A 123 14.53 10.02 -8.08
N PHE A 124 13.80 10.28 -6.99
CA PHE A 124 12.73 11.27 -6.99
C PHE A 124 13.26 12.69 -7.20
N THR A 125 12.65 13.39 -8.16
CA THR A 125 12.95 14.78 -8.51
C THR A 125 11.70 15.64 -8.46
N LYS A 126 11.88 16.96 -8.43
CA LYS A 126 10.76 17.92 -8.46
C LYS A 126 9.89 17.80 -9.72
N LYS A 127 10.44 17.29 -10.83
CA LYS A 127 9.72 17.08 -12.10
C LYS A 127 8.71 15.94 -11.99
N ASP A 128 8.86 15.08 -10.99
CA ASP A 128 7.95 13.97 -10.74
C ASP A 128 6.72 14.42 -9.94
N ILE A 129 6.62 15.68 -9.52
CA ILE A 129 5.42 16.20 -8.88
C ILE A 129 4.50 16.81 -9.94
N THR A 130 3.23 16.43 -9.90
CA THR A 130 2.18 17.02 -10.73
C THR A 130 1.08 17.53 -9.80
N ILE A 131 0.67 18.79 -9.98
CA ILE A 131 -0.42 19.40 -9.22
C ILE A 131 -1.55 19.67 -10.22
N GLY A 132 -2.73 19.10 -9.98
CA GLY A 132 -3.89 19.35 -10.81
C GLY A 132 -4.42 20.78 -10.63
N SER A 133 -5.06 21.34 -11.64
CA SER A 133 -5.61 22.71 -11.60
C SER A 133 -6.58 22.92 -10.45
N GLU A 134 -7.45 21.94 -10.18
CA GLU A 134 -8.41 22.00 -9.07
C GLU A 134 -7.72 22.07 -7.70
N ASP A 135 -6.65 21.29 -7.51
CA ASP A 135 -5.89 21.29 -6.27
C ASP A 135 -5.14 22.61 -6.11
N LEU A 136 -4.58 23.13 -7.20
CA LEU A 136 -3.82 24.37 -7.23
C LEU A 136 -4.65 25.56 -6.75
N ASN A 137 -5.93 25.61 -7.15
CA ASN A 137 -6.89 26.64 -6.70
C ASN A 137 -7.27 26.53 -5.22
N LYS A 138 -7.10 25.36 -4.60
CA LYS A 138 -7.39 25.13 -3.17
C LYS A 138 -6.17 25.36 -2.26
N LEU A 139 -4.96 25.42 -2.82
CA LEU A 139 -3.74 25.66 -2.04
C LEU A 139 -3.70 27.11 -1.54
N CYS A 140 -3.76 27.29 -0.23
CA CYS A 140 -3.42 28.57 0.41
C CYS A 140 -1.90 28.79 0.46
N ASP A 141 -1.48 30.01 0.83
CA ASP A 141 -0.08 30.43 0.83
C ASP A 141 0.82 29.55 1.70
N GLN A 142 0.33 29.11 2.87
CA GLN A 142 1.10 28.21 3.74
C GLN A 142 1.41 26.86 3.06
N HIS A 143 0.51 26.35 2.22
CA HIS A 143 0.79 25.15 1.43
C HIS A 143 1.84 25.44 0.36
N LYS A 144 1.68 26.55 -0.38
CA LYS A 144 2.59 26.95 -1.46
C LYS A 144 4.01 27.15 -0.92
N ASP A 145 4.14 27.82 0.23
CA ASP A 145 5.42 28.02 0.91
C ASP A 145 6.02 26.70 1.37
N HIS A 146 5.22 25.79 1.93
CA HIS A 146 5.72 24.48 2.35
C HIS A 146 6.19 23.64 1.16
N ILE A 147 5.44 23.64 0.05
CA ILE A 147 5.81 22.96 -1.20
C ILE A 147 7.10 23.55 -1.78
N ARG A 148 7.23 24.88 -1.75
CA ARG A 148 8.44 25.59 -2.19
C ARG A 148 9.63 25.22 -1.33
N HIS A 149 9.47 25.18 -0.01
CA HIS A 149 10.53 24.82 0.93
C HIS A 149 11.00 23.37 0.77
N GLU A 150 10.08 22.41 0.70
CA GLU A 150 10.42 20.98 0.65
C GLU A 150 10.89 20.52 -0.74
N PHE A 151 10.31 21.07 -1.80
CA PHE A 151 10.52 20.56 -3.17
C PHE A 151 11.14 21.57 -4.14
N GLY A 152 11.29 22.84 -3.74
CA GLY A 152 11.81 23.89 -4.62
C GLY A 152 10.88 24.19 -5.80
N LEU A 153 9.56 23.97 -5.62
CA LEU A 153 8.53 24.22 -6.62
C LEU A 153 7.89 25.58 -6.40
N VAL A 154 7.79 26.37 -7.47
CA VAL A 154 7.03 27.62 -7.47
C VAL A 154 5.63 27.30 -7.95
N VAL A 155 4.67 27.36 -7.05
CA VAL A 155 3.24 27.18 -7.31
C VAL A 155 2.64 28.59 -7.35
N ASN A 156 2.16 29.03 -8.52
CA ASN A 156 1.52 30.34 -8.71
C ASN A 156 0.03 30.23 -8.51
#